data_AF-A0A350MNF1-F1
#
_entry.id   AF-A0A350MNF1-F1
#
_cell.length_a   1.000
_cell.length_b   1.000
_cell.length_c   1.000
_cell.angle_alpha   90.00
_cell.angle_beta   90.00
_cell.angle_gamma   90.00
#
_symmetry.space_group_name_H-M   'P 1'
#
loop_
_entity.id
_entity.type
_entity.pdbx_description
1 polymer ?
#
loop_
_entity_poly.entity_id
_entity_poly.type
_entity_poly.pdbx_seq_one_letter_code
_entity_poly.pdbx_strand_id
1 'polypeptide(L)'
;MKNDIIIAGVGGQGILSIAAIIATAAVNNNLYIKQSEIHGMSQRGGEVESHLRISSTPIASDLIPTGAADMIISLEPMEALRYVPWLKPEGWVITNNQPFLNIPNYPPINDILNEIKKIPHHIMMNADEIARELGSEKAANMVVLGAATRCLDIPYEEIEKAIRHFFGRKGEEIVNMNLSALAKGREIAILKLEGEKEKMRDEEMEERRDEENKTVKG
;
A
#
# COMPACT_ATOMS: atom_id res chain seq x y z
N MET A 1 17.82 -8.32 -3.15
CA MET A 1 16.53 -7.66 -2.93
C MET A 1 16.34 -6.58 -3.97
N LYS A 2 15.16 -6.49 -4.57
CA LYS A 2 14.73 -5.36 -5.40
C LYS A 2 13.23 -5.19 -5.18
N ASN A 3 12.79 -3.96 -4.91
CA ASN A 3 11.39 -3.62 -4.68
C ASN A 3 11.09 -2.25 -5.33
N ASP A 4 10.35 -2.27 -6.43
CA ASP A 4 9.89 -1.12 -7.20
C ASP A 4 8.44 -0.79 -6.79
N ILE A 5 8.22 0.37 -6.17
CA ILE A 5 6.96 0.78 -5.55
C ILE A 5 6.46 2.08 -6.18
N ILE A 6 5.19 2.14 -6.55
CA ILE A 6 4.51 3.40 -6.90
C ILE A 6 3.67 3.82 -5.71
N ILE A 7 3.84 5.06 -5.26
CA ILE A 7 2.97 5.66 -4.24
C ILE A 7 2.11 6.72 -4.91
N ALA A 8 0.80 6.60 -4.82
CA ALA A 8 -0.14 7.46 -5.54
C ALA A 8 -1.23 8.04 -4.64
N GLY A 9 -1.82 9.14 -5.10
CA GLY A 9 -2.99 9.74 -4.48
C GLY A 9 -3.11 11.21 -4.84
N VAL A 10 -3.82 11.95 -3.99
CA VAL A 10 -4.09 13.38 -4.18
C VAL A 10 -3.24 14.22 -3.24
N GLY A 11 -2.74 15.35 -3.74
CA GLY A 11 -1.92 16.29 -2.99
C GLY A 11 -2.58 16.71 -1.68
N GLY A 12 -1.89 16.45 -0.58
CA GLY A 12 -2.36 16.69 0.79
C GLY A 12 -2.58 15.41 1.62
N GLN A 13 -2.67 14.24 0.99
CA GLN A 13 -2.91 12.98 1.70
C GLN A 13 -1.66 12.37 2.35
N GLY A 14 -0.46 12.84 1.99
CA GLY A 14 0.80 12.39 2.62
C GLY A 14 1.59 11.36 1.82
N ILE A 15 1.44 11.33 0.50
CA ILE A 15 2.21 10.49 -0.45
C ILE A 15 3.73 10.66 -0.21
N LEU A 16 4.21 11.91 -0.18
CA LEU A 16 5.63 12.21 0.06
C LEU A 16 6.09 11.85 1.47
N SER A 17 5.18 11.83 2.46
CA SER A 17 5.52 11.36 3.81
C SER A 17 5.76 9.85 3.82
N ILE A 18 4.91 9.07 3.14
CA ILE A 18 5.13 7.64 2.96
C ILE A 18 6.46 7.40 2.24
N ALA A 19 6.70 8.11 1.14
CA ALA A 19 7.93 7.99 0.37
C ALA A 19 9.18 8.26 1.22
N ALA A 20 9.20 9.38 1.95
CA ALA A 20 10.32 9.75 2.81
C ALA A 20 10.56 8.74 3.95
N ILE A 21 9.50 8.18 4.53
CA ILE A 21 9.62 7.18 5.60
C ILE A 21 10.21 5.88 5.05
N ILE A 22 9.70 5.38 3.92
CA ILE A 22 10.24 4.18 3.26
C ILE A 22 11.70 4.42 2.87
N ALA A 23 12.02 5.60 2.31
CA ALA A 23 13.38 5.96 1.93
C ALA A 23 14.34 5.97 3.12
N THR A 24 13.93 6.59 4.22
CA THR A 24 14.72 6.63 5.46
C THR A 24 14.95 5.22 5.99
N ALA A 25 13.93 4.37 6.02
CA ALA A 25 14.05 2.98 6.46
C ALA A 25 14.97 2.16 5.55
N ALA A 26 14.89 2.36 4.23
CA ALA A 26 15.77 1.70 3.27
C ALA A 26 17.24 2.08 3.48
N VAL A 27 17.54 3.37 3.65
CA VAL A 27 18.91 3.84 3.93
C VAL A 27 19.43 3.29 5.25
N ASN A 28 18.62 3.30 6.31
CA ASN A 28 19.00 2.72 7.60
C ASN A 28 19.27 1.22 7.52
N ASN A 29 18.62 0.53 6.58
CA ASN A 29 18.82 -0.89 6.30
C ASN A 29 19.92 -1.17 5.26
N ASN A 30 20.81 -0.20 4.97
CA ASN A 30 21.91 -0.32 4.00
C ASN A 30 21.47 -0.69 2.58
N LEU A 31 20.29 -0.23 2.15
CA LEU A 31 19.77 -0.43 0.80
C LEU A 31 20.02 0.81 -0.07
N TYR A 32 20.16 0.57 -1.37
CA TYR A 32 20.13 1.63 -2.36
C TYR A 32 18.69 2.04 -2.61
N ILE A 33 18.46 3.35 -2.73
CA ILE A 33 17.18 3.91 -3.13
C ILE A 33 17.35 4.96 -4.22
N LYS A 34 16.44 4.95 -5.19
CA LYS A 34 16.17 6.08 -6.08
C LYS A 34 14.70 6.44 -6.03
N GLN A 35 14.43 7.73 -6.11
CA GLN A 35 13.09 8.26 -6.07
C GLN A 35 12.91 9.23 -7.24
N SER A 36 11.79 9.11 -7.94
CA SER A 36 11.30 10.08 -8.91
C SER A 36 9.91 10.51 -8.47
N GLU A 37 9.65 11.81 -8.42
CA GLU A 37 8.38 12.35 -7.97
C GLU A 37 7.77 13.19 -9.09
N ILE A 38 6.51 12.93 -9.42
CA ILE A 38 5.72 13.81 -10.28
C ILE A 38 4.55 14.34 -9.46
N HIS A 39 4.56 15.66 -9.27
CA HIS A 39 3.42 16.40 -8.78
C HIS A 39 2.94 17.35 -9.89
N GLY A 40 1.64 17.39 -10.13
CA GLY A 40 1.07 18.38 -11.04
C GLY A 40 1.38 19.83 -10.61
N MET A 41 1.02 20.80 -11.45
CA MET A 41 1.16 22.23 -11.12
C MET A 41 0.39 22.65 -9.86
N SER A 42 -0.56 21.82 -9.40
CA SER A 42 -1.30 22.03 -8.16
C SER A 42 -0.73 21.17 -7.02
N GLN A 43 -0.08 21.82 -6.05
CA GLN A 43 0.47 21.18 -4.86
C GLN A 43 -0.59 20.59 -3.92
N ARG A 44 -1.89 20.89 -4.14
CA ARG A 44 -3.03 20.34 -3.40
C ARG A 44 -4.17 20.02 -4.35
N GLY A 45 -4.84 18.89 -4.15
CA GLY A 45 -5.96 18.48 -5.02
C GLY A 45 -5.53 18.03 -6.44
N GLY A 46 -4.25 18.10 -6.78
CA GLY A 46 -3.72 17.47 -7.99
C GLY A 46 -3.35 16.01 -7.74
N GLU A 47 -3.23 15.25 -8.82
CA GLU A 47 -2.54 13.95 -8.82
C GLU A 47 -1.09 14.12 -8.35
N VAL A 48 -0.69 13.22 -7.45
CA VAL A 48 0.68 13.10 -6.96
C VAL A 48 1.07 11.63 -7.03
N GLU A 49 2.20 11.38 -7.66
CA GLU A 49 2.84 10.07 -7.67
C GLU A 49 4.30 10.17 -7.24
N SER A 50 4.80 9.08 -6.66
CA SER A 50 6.23 8.87 -6.44
C SER A 50 6.63 7.45 -6.81
N HIS A 51 7.56 7.33 -7.76
CA HIS A 51 8.30 6.11 -8.04
C HIS A 51 9.41 5.92 -7.00
N LEU A 52 9.38 4.83 -6.25
CA LEU A 52 10.43 4.43 -5.32
C LEU A 52 11.05 3.12 -5.77
N ARG A 53 12.35 3.12 -5.96
CA ARG A 53 13.10 1.91 -6.34
C ARG A 53 14.07 1.60 -5.25
N ILE A 54 13.97 0.41 -4.66
CA ILE A 54 14.78 -0.02 -3.53
C ILE A 54 15.51 -1.28 -3.93
N SER A 55 16.81 -1.38 -3.61
CA SER A 55 17.63 -2.50 -4.05
C SER A 55 18.80 -2.77 -3.11
N SER A 56 19.21 -4.02 -3.00
CA SER A 56 20.47 -4.40 -2.34
C SER A 56 21.72 -4.11 -3.19
N THR A 57 21.53 -3.72 -4.45
CA THR A 57 22.60 -3.33 -5.39
C THR A 57 22.34 -1.94 -5.98
N PRO A 58 23.36 -1.23 -6.49
CA PRO A 58 23.20 0.10 -7.08
C PRO A 58 22.10 0.16 -8.16
N ILE A 59 21.34 1.25 -8.18
CA ILE A 59 20.20 1.45 -9.08
C ILE A 59 20.58 2.39 -10.21
N ALA A 60 20.37 1.96 -11.47
CA ALA A 60 20.75 2.75 -12.64
C ALA A 60 19.77 3.89 -12.95
N SER A 61 18.45 3.64 -12.89
CA SER A 61 17.38 4.61 -13.22
C SER A 61 16.37 4.71 -12.09
N ASP A 62 15.79 5.88 -11.90
CA ASP A 62 14.77 6.22 -10.90
C ASP A 62 13.34 5.86 -11.32
N LEU A 63 13.05 5.80 -12.62
CA LEU A 63 11.71 5.46 -13.12
C LEU A 63 11.44 3.94 -13.13
N ILE A 64 10.21 3.58 -12.77
CA ILE A 64 9.73 2.19 -12.83
C ILE A 64 9.08 1.97 -14.21
N PRO A 65 9.51 0.96 -14.98
CA PRO A 65 8.87 0.59 -16.24
C PRO A 65 7.42 0.09 -16.04
N THR A 66 6.60 0.24 -17.08
CA THR A 66 5.27 -0.40 -17.13
C THR A 66 5.39 -1.92 -16.93
N GLY A 67 4.48 -2.53 -16.19
CA GLY A 67 4.49 -3.96 -15.84
C GLY A 67 5.62 -4.41 -14.89
N ALA A 68 6.35 -3.50 -14.26
CA ALA A 68 7.52 -3.82 -13.43
C ALA A 68 7.39 -3.45 -11.94
N ALA A 69 6.36 -2.72 -11.53
CA ALA A 69 6.14 -2.36 -10.13
C ALA A 69 5.74 -3.60 -9.32
N ASP A 70 6.44 -3.80 -8.21
CA ASP A 70 6.16 -4.83 -7.21
C ASP A 70 4.96 -4.46 -6.35
N MET A 71 4.70 -3.15 -6.17
CA MET A 71 3.60 -2.65 -5.35
C MET A 71 3.09 -1.29 -5.81
N ILE A 72 1.79 -1.06 -5.65
CA ILE A 72 1.15 0.25 -5.64
C ILE A 72 0.61 0.51 -4.23
N ILE A 73 1.04 1.61 -3.61
CA ILE A 73 0.51 2.13 -2.36
C ILE A 73 -0.34 3.35 -2.71
N SER A 74 -1.65 3.30 -2.54
CA SER A 74 -2.51 4.42 -2.90
C SER A 74 -3.38 4.93 -1.76
N LEU A 75 -3.41 6.24 -1.57
CA LEU A 75 -4.30 6.91 -0.61
C LEU A 75 -5.66 7.28 -1.21
N GLU A 76 -5.87 6.95 -2.49
CA GLU A 76 -7.07 7.26 -3.24
C GLU A 76 -7.37 6.11 -4.24
N PRO A 77 -8.58 5.53 -4.26
CA PRO A 77 -8.84 4.30 -5.01
C PRO A 77 -8.81 4.48 -6.55
N MET A 78 -9.19 5.63 -7.09
CA MET A 78 -9.07 5.90 -8.53
C MET A 78 -7.59 6.00 -8.94
N GLU A 79 -6.76 6.64 -8.12
CA GLU A 79 -5.32 6.73 -8.34
C GLU A 79 -4.64 5.35 -8.23
N ALA A 80 -5.17 4.43 -7.42
CA ALA A 80 -4.69 3.05 -7.42
C ALA A 80 -4.84 2.41 -8.82
N LEU A 81 -6.03 2.56 -9.43
CA LEU A 81 -6.32 2.01 -10.77
C LEU A 81 -5.51 2.68 -11.88
N ARG A 82 -5.25 3.98 -11.78
CA ARG A 82 -4.44 4.73 -12.75
C ARG A 82 -3.06 4.09 -12.96
N TYR A 83 -2.46 3.59 -11.89
CA TYR A 83 -1.11 3.02 -11.91
C TYR A 83 -1.06 1.50 -12.08
N VAL A 84 -2.21 0.80 -12.14
CA VAL A 84 -2.26 -0.66 -12.41
C VAL A 84 -1.48 -1.09 -13.66
N PRO A 85 -1.41 -0.32 -14.77
CA PRO A 85 -0.56 -0.70 -15.91
C PRO A 85 0.92 -0.88 -15.55
N TRP A 86 1.42 -0.23 -14.49
CA TRP A 86 2.78 -0.42 -14.02
C TRP A 86 2.97 -1.67 -13.16
N LEU A 87 1.90 -2.22 -12.59
CA LEU A 87 1.95 -3.37 -11.71
C LEU A 87 2.38 -4.63 -12.48
N LYS A 88 3.32 -5.38 -11.92
CA LYS A 88 3.64 -6.73 -12.41
C LYS A 88 2.48 -7.70 -12.09
N PRO A 89 2.38 -8.86 -12.75
CA PRO A 89 1.29 -9.82 -12.48
C PRO A 89 1.17 -10.24 -11.00
N GLU A 90 2.29 -10.44 -10.32
CA GLU A 90 2.36 -10.79 -8.89
C GLU A 90 2.48 -9.56 -7.97
N GLY A 91 2.19 -8.37 -8.47
CA GLY A 91 2.34 -7.12 -7.73
C GLY A 91 1.14 -6.86 -6.82
N TRP A 92 1.37 -6.14 -5.73
CA TRP A 92 0.35 -5.85 -4.72
C TRP A 92 -0.24 -4.46 -4.88
N VAL A 93 -1.57 -4.33 -4.73
CA VAL A 93 -2.24 -3.04 -4.56
C VAL A 93 -2.68 -2.87 -3.11
N ILE A 94 -2.12 -1.88 -2.42
CA ILE A 94 -2.47 -1.53 -1.05
C ILE A 94 -3.12 -0.16 -1.07
N THR A 95 -4.42 -0.08 -0.79
CA THR A 95 -5.15 1.16 -1.05
C THR A 95 -6.21 1.50 0.00
N ASN A 96 -6.38 2.80 0.22
CA ASN A 96 -7.55 3.35 0.88
C ASN A 96 -8.79 3.24 -0.03
N ASN A 97 -9.95 2.91 0.51
CA ASN A 97 -11.20 2.82 -0.25
C ASN A 97 -12.06 4.08 -0.22
N GLN A 98 -11.66 5.09 0.54
CA GLN A 98 -12.38 6.35 0.63
C GLN A 98 -11.93 7.29 -0.51
N PRO A 99 -12.86 7.76 -1.37
CA PRO A 99 -12.52 8.64 -2.47
C PRO A 99 -12.21 10.06 -1.99
N PHE A 100 -11.30 10.74 -2.70
CA PHE A 100 -11.08 12.16 -2.52
C PHE A 100 -11.88 12.95 -3.58
N LEU A 101 -13.09 13.39 -3.21
CA LEU A 101 -14.04 14.01 -4.13
C LEU A 101 -13.71 15.48 -4.42
N ASN A 102 -12.77 15.71 -5.34
CA ASN A 102 -12.33 17.04 -5.76
C ASN A 102 -12.43 17.30 -7.27
N ILE A 103 -13.03 16.38 -8.01
CA ILE A 103 -13.33 16.51 -9.44
C ILE A 103 -14.83 16.33 -9.68
N PRO A 104 -15.42 17.04 -10.65
CA PRO A 104 -16.86 17.00 -10.89
C PRO A 104 -17.35 15.65 -11.47
N ASN A 105 -16.48 14.92 -12.16
CA ASN A 105 -16.80 13.69 -12.87
C ASN A 105 -16.10 12.47 -12.24
N TYR A 106 -16.06 12.40 -10.91
CA TYR A 106 -15.52 11.24 -10.22
C TYR A 106 -16.38 10.00 -10.54
N PRO A 107 -15.80 8.88 -11.01
CA PRO A 107 -16.59 7.70 -11.36
C PRO A 107 -17.36 7.14 -10.16
N PRO A 108 -18.44 6.39 -10.37
CA PRO A 108 -19.14 5.74 -9.26
C PRO A 108 -18.16 4.89 -8.42
N ILE A 109 -18.10 5.16 -7.12
CA ILE A 109 -17.11 4.52 -6.24
C ILE A 109 -17.18 2.99 -6.31
N ASN A 110 -18.38 2.41 -6.42
CA ASN A 110 -18.54 0.97 -6.53
C ASN A 110 -17.86 0.38 -7.77
N ASP A 111 -17.84 1.10 -8.90
CA ASP A 111 -17.19 0.63 -10.12
C ASP A 111 -15.67 0.56 -9.90
N ILE A 112 -15.10 1.61 -9.30
CA ILE A 112 -13.68 1.68 -8.95
C ILE A 112 -13.30 0.53 -7.99
N LEU A 113 -14.06 0.37 -6.90
CA LEU A 113 -13.78 -0.67 -5.91
C LEU A 113 -13.94 -2.08 -6.51
N ASN A 114 -14.86 -2.28 -7.45
CA ASN A 114 -15.03 -3.54 -8.14
C ASN A 114 -13.87 -3.85 -9.09
N GLU A 115 -13.31 -2.86 -9.79
CA GLU A 115 -12.10 -3.06 -10.59
C GLU A 115 -10.89 -3.41 -9.70
N ILE A 116 -10.72 -2.75 -8.55
CA ILE A 116 -9.64 -3.08 -7.60
C ILE A 116 -9.76 -4.52 -7.10
N LYS A 117 -10.98 -5.00 -6.82
CA LYS A 117 -11.22 -6.38 -6.36
C LYS A 117 -10.87 -7.45 -7.39
N LYS A 118 -10.78 -7.11 -8.69
CA LYS A 118 -10.35 -8.05 -9.73
C LYS A 118 -8.84 -8.28 -9.70
N ILE A 119 -8.07 -7.43 -9.03
CA ILE A 119 -6.63 -7.57 -8.88
C ILE A 119 -6.39 -8.70 -7.87
N PRO A 120 -5.65 -9.78 -8.22
CA PRO A 120 -5.50 -10.93 -7.34
C PRO A 120 -4.93 -10.56 -5.97
N HIS A 121 -3.89 -9.72 -5.97
CA HIS A 121 -3.15 -9.33 -4.78
C HIS A 121 -3.51 -7.91 -4.37
N HIS A 122 -4.57 -7.73 -3.58
CA HIS A 122 -4.98 -6.40 -3.13
C HIS A 122 -5.35 -6.37 -1.64
N ILE A 123 -5.00 -5.29 -0.96
CA ILE A 123 -5.45 -4.97 0.39
C ILE A 123 -6.14 -3.61 0.33
N MET A 124 -7.38 -3.59 0.79
CA MET A 124 -8.24 -2.41 0.72
C MET A 124 -8.90 -2.20 2.07
N MET A 125 -8.87 -0.97 2.58
CA MET A 125 -9.40 -0.61 3.90
C MET A 125 -9.90 0.83 3.92
N ASN A 126 -10.77 1.16 4.88
CA ASN A 126 -11.16 2.55 5.14
C ASN A 126 -10.14 3.19 6.08
N ALA A 127 -9.03 3.66 5.52
CA ALA A 127 -7.91 4.19 6.29
C ALA A 127 -8.30 5.47 7.05
N ASP A 128 -9.19 6.30 6.51
CA ASP A 128 -9.69 7.51 7.16
C ASP A 128 -10.50 7.18 8.42
N GLU A 129 -11.38 6.19 8.35
CA GLU A 129 -12.17 5.75 9.50
C GLU A 129 -11.29 5.16 10.60
N ILE A 130 -10.34 4.29 10.24
CA ILE A 130 -9.38 3.72 11.19
C ILE A 130 -8.56 4.83 11.86
N ALA A 131 -8.07 5.79 11.09
CA ALA A 131 -7.28 6.90 11.61
C ALA A 131 -8.12 7.80 12.54
N ARG A 132 -9.40 8.02 12.21
CA ARG A 132 -10.36 8.75 13.05
C ARG A 132 -10.65 8.03 14.36
N GLU A 133 -10.83 6.71 14.35
CA GLU A 133 -11.01 5.89 15.56
C GLU A 133 -9.79 5.94 16.48
N LEU A 134 -8.59 6.05 15.91
CA LEU A 134 -7.35 6.25 16.67
C LEU A 134 -7.18 7.69 17.18
N GLY A 135 -8.06 8.62 16.81
CA GLY A 135 -8.04 10.02 17.27
C GLY A 135 -7.28 10.98 16.37
N SER A 136 -6.94 10.60 15.13
CA SER A 136 -6.25 11.49 14.19
C SER A 136 -6.57 11.16 12.72
N GLU A 137 -7.48 11.93 12.11
CA GLU A 137 -7.79 11.84 10.68
C GLU A 137 -6.55 12.03 9.77
N LYS A 138 -5.51 12.71 10.28
CA LYS A 138 -4.25 12.96 9.55
C LYS A 138 -3.35 11.74 9.43
N ALA A 139 -3.66 10.64 10.11
CA ALA A 139 -2.82 9.43 10.16
C ALA A 139 -3.25 8.34 9.16
N ALA A 140 -4.23 8.59 8.29
CA ALA A 140 -4.71 7.62 7.30
C ALA A 140 -3.58 7.08 6.40
N ASN A 141 -2.61 7.93 6.05
CA ASN A 141 -1.43 7.52 5.30
C ASN A 141 -0.55 6.50 6.02
N MET A 142 -0.46 6.58 7.35
CA MET A 142 0.27 5.59 8.16
C MET A 142 -0.49 4.27 8.24
N VAL A 143 -1.82 4.29 8.25
CA VAL A 143 -2.62 3.06 8.18
C VAL A 143 -2.34 2.32 6.87
N VAL A 144 -2.37 3.01 5.74
CA VAL A 144 -2.06 2.40 4.43
C VAL A 144 -0.61 1.91 4.35
N LEU A 145 0.36 2.71 4.83
CA LEU A 145 1.77 2.28 4.92
C LEU A 145 1.91 1.05 5.82
N GLY A 146 1.19 1.00 6.93
CA GLY A 146 1.14 -0.12 7.87
C GLY A 146 0.78 -1.41 7.18
N ALA A 147 -0.31 -1.40 6.40
CA ALA A 147 -0.72 -2.54 5.60
C ALA A 147 0.36 -2.92 4.57
N ALA A 148 0.95 -1.92 3.91
CA ALA A 148 1.99 -2.12 2.91
C ALA A 148 3.25 -2.78 3.48
N THR A 149 3.57 -2.60 4.77
CA THR A 149 4.72 -3.25 5.41
C THR A 149 4.70 -4.77 5.32
N ARG A 150 3.55 -5.40 5.04
CA ARG A 150 3.49 -6.85 4.81
C ARG A 150 4.06 -7.30 3.49
N CYS A 151 4.12 -6.39 2.53
CA CYS A 151 4.60 -6.61 1.18
C CYS A 151 5.90 -5.82 0.91
N LEU A 152 6.39 -5.06 1.90
CA LEU A 152 7.69 -4.39 1.84
C LEU A 152 8.78 -5.34 2.34
N ASP A 153 9.82 -5.51 1.53
CA ASP A 153 11.06 -6.20 1.88
C ASP A 153 11.98 -5.36 2.83
N ILE A 154 11.39 -4.60 3.75
CA ILE A 154 12.11 -3.81 4.76
C ILE A 154 11.60 -4.26 6.14
N PRO A 155 12.49 -4.51 7.13
CA PRO A 155 12.05 -4.86 8.48
C PRO A 155 11.10 -3.82 9.05
N TYR A 156 10.04 -4.28 9.70
CA TYR A 156 8.98 -3.41 10.24
C TYR A 156 9.55 -2.39 11.23
N GLU A 157 10.53 -2.81 12.03
CA GLU A 157 11.22 -1.98 13.02
C GLU A 157 11.99 -0.82 12.37
N GLU A 158 12.49 -0.98 11.14
CA GLU A 158 13.14 0.12 10.42
C GLU A 158 12.14 1.18 9.95
N ILE A 159 10.91 0.77 9.61
CA ILE A 159 9.81 1.69 9.31
C ILE A 159 9.41 2.46 10.58
N GLU A 160 9.32 1.78 11.73
CA GLU A 160 9.05 2.44 13.01
C GLU A 160 10.13 3.46 13.38
N LYS A 161 11.41 3.10 13.22
CA LYS A 161 12.55 4.02 13.43
C LYS A 161 12.46 5.22 12.49
N ALA A 162 12.12 5.01 11.22
CA ALA A 162 11.94 6.08 10.25
C ALA A 162 10.79 7.03 10.63
N ILE A 163 9.66 6.51 11.13
CA ILE A 163 8.55 7.34 11.65
C ILE A 163 9.00 8.17 12.86
N ARG A 164 9.72 7.57 13.81
CA ARG A 164 10.27 8.29 14.96
C ARG A 164 11.20 9.41 14.53
N HIS A 165 12.07 9.14 13.55
CA HIS A 165 12.95 10.15 12.98
C HIS A 165 12.18 11.29 12.30
N PHE A 166 11.22 10.94 11.44
CA PHE A 166 10.48 11.90 10.62
C PHE A 166 9.55 12.80 11.45
N PHE A 167 8.87 12.24 12.45
CA PHE A 167 7.90 12.96 13.28
C PHE A 167 8.43 13.40 14.65
N GLY A 168 9.65 12.99 15.06
CA GLY A 168 10.17 13.24 16.42
C GLY A 168 10.16 14.71 16.83
N ARG A 169 10.41 15.64 15.89
CA ARG A 169 10.35 17.09 16.16
C ARG A 169 8.93 17.62 16.47
N LYS A 170 7.88 16.85 16.16
CA LYS A 170 6.48 17.19 16.43
C LYS A 170 5.99 16.69 17.79
N GLY A 171 6.84 15.98 18.54
CA GLY A 171 6.55 15.46 19.88
C GLY A 171 6.12 13.99 19.91
N GLU A 172 6.33 13.36 21.06
CA GLU A 172 6.09 11.93 21.28
C GLU A 172 4.63 11.51 21.06
N GLU A 173 3.66 12.37 21.35
CA GLU A 173 2.24 12.09 21.10
C GLU A 173 1.97 11.87 19.60
N ILE A 174 2.53 12.73 18.74
CA ILE A 174 2.40 12.61 17.29
C ILE A 174 3.12 11.36 16.79
N VAL A 175 4.31 11.05 17.32
CA VAL A 175 5.04 9.83 16.97
C VAL A 175 4.23 8.60 17.32
N ASN A 176 3.74 8.49 18.56
CA ASN A 176 2.97 7.34 19.03
C ASN A 176 1.65 7.18 18.27
N MET A 177 0.97 8.29 17.93
CA MET A 177 -0.22 8.26 17.08
C MET A 177 0.06 7.63 15.70
N ASN A 178 1.15 8.05 15.04
CA ASN A 178 1.54 7.51 13.74
C ASN A 178 1.97 6.03 13.82
N LEU A 179 2.65 5.63 14.90
CA LEU A 179 3.03 4.24 15.14
C LEU A 179 1.81 3.35 15.40
N SER A 180 0.82 3.84 16.15
CA SER A 180 -0.46 3.13 16.36
C SER A 180 -1.22 2.94 15.05
N ALA A 181 -1.28 3.97 14.20
CA ALA A 181 -1.87 3.88 12.87
C ALA A 181 -1.15 2.87 11.98
N LEU A 182 0.19 2.90 11.97
CA LEU A 182 1.02 1.91 11.27
C LEU A 182 0.71 0.48 11.75
N ALA A 183 0.72 0.26 13.05
CA ALA A 183 0.45 -1.05 13.64
C ALA A 183 -0.94 -1.57 13.27
N LYS A 184 -1.96 -0.69 13.30
CA LYS A 184 -3.33 -1.07 12.96
C LYS A 184 -3.49 -1.46 11.49
N GLY A 185 -2.86 -0.71 10.59
CA GLY A 185 -2.80 -1.06 9.17
C GLY A 185 -2.15 -2.42 8.94
N ARG A 186 -1.03 -2.69 9.63
CA ARG A 186 -0.32 -3.97 9.54
C ARG A 186 -1.16 -5.14 10.04
N GLU A 187 -1.88 -4.96 11.16
CA GLU A 187 -2.78 -5.97 11.71
C GLU A 187 -3.88 -6.36 10.71
N ILE A 188 -4.54 -5.38 10.10
CA ILE A 188 -5.58 -5.59 9.09
C ILE A 188 -5.04 -6.39 7.90
N ALA A 189 -3.85 -6.04 7.43
CA ALA A 189 -3.21 -6.78 6.34
C ALA A 189 -2.93 -8.24 6.72
N ILE A 190 -2.46 -8.51 7.94
CA ILE A 190 -2.24 -9.88 8.43
C ILE A 190 -3.54 -10.67 8.43
N LEU A 191 -4.60 -10.12 9.04
CA LEU A 191 -5.90 -10.79 9.14
C LEU A 191 -6.49 -11.10 7.75
N LYS A 192 -6.35 -10.17 6.79
CA LYS A 192 -6.81 -10.38 5.42
C LYS A 192 -6.06 -11.53 4.74
N LEU A 193 -4.73 -11.51 4.82
CA LEU A 193 -3.88 -12.54 4.22
C LEU A 193 -4.08 -13.92 4.84
N GLU A 194 -4.38 -13.98 6.14
CA GLU A 194 -4.68 -15.23 6.84
C GLU A 194 -6.06 -15.77 6.46
N GLY A 195 -7.07 -14.90 6.37
CA GLY A 195 -8.42 -15.28 5.94
C GLY A 195 -8.49 -15.76 4.49
N GLU A 196 -7.68 -15.18 3.59
CA GLU A 196 -7.57 -15.67 2.20
C GLU A 196 -6.92 -17.05 2.13
N LYS A 197 -5.87 -17.30 2.92
CA LYS A 197 -5.25 -18.63 3.02
C LYS A 197 -6.19 -19.69 3.57
N GLU A 198 -7.08 -19.33 4.48
CA GLU A 198 -8.07 -20.25 5.03
C GLU A 198 -9.10 -20.66 3.97
N LYS A 199 -9.65 -19.69 3.23
CA LYS A 199 -10.59 -19.96 2.13
C LYS A 199 -9.98 -20.87 1.06
N MET A 200 -8.74 -20.62 0.64
CA MET A 200 -8.07 -21.46 -0.36
C MET A 200 -7.90 -22.90 0.14
N ARG A 201 -7.56 -23.11 1.42
CA ARG A 201 -7.45 -24.46 1.99
C ARG A 201 -8.79 -25.18 2.02
N ASP A 202 -9.88 -24.47 2.33
CA ASP A 202 -11.22 -25.04 2.39
C ASP A 202 -11.71 -25.45 0.98
N GLU A 203 -11.47 -24.60 -0.02
CA GLU A 203 -11.78 -24.87 -1.44
C GLU A 203 -11.00 -26.10 -1.95
N GLU A 204 -9.69 -26.18 -1.69
CA GLU A 204 -8.87 -27.34 -2.06
C GLU A 204 -9.33 -28.65 -1.38
N MET A 205 -9.81 -28.58 -0.13
CA MET A 205 -10.35 -29.75 0.56
C MET A 205 -11.70 -30.19 -0.02
N GLU A 206 -12.54 -29.26 -0.44
CA GLU A 206 -13.83 -29.55 -1.07
C GLU A 206 -13.65 -30.19 -2.45
N GLU A 207 -12.75 -29.65 -3.28
CA GLU A 207 -12.41 -30.22 -4.60
C GLU A 207 -11.88 -31.66 -4.47
N ARG A 208 -10.98 -31.92 -3.53
CA ARG A 208 -10.45 -33.28 -3.28
C ARG A 208 -11.53 -34.27 -2.83
N ARG A 209 -12.48 -33.84 -2.01
CA ARG A 209 -13.61 -34.69 -1.58
C ARG A 209 -14.53 -35.03 -2.75
N ASP A 210 -14.75 -34.08 -3.66
CA ASP A 210 -15.58 -34.28 -4.85
C ASP A 210 -14.91 -35.22 -5.86
N GLU A 211 -13.59 -35.16 -6.02
CA GLU A 211 -12.82 -36.09 -6.85
C GLU A 211 -12.82 -37.53 -6.28
N GLU A 212 -12.64 -37.68 -4.97
CA GLU A 212 -12.73 -38.98 -4.29
C GLU A 212 -14.12 -39.60 -4.45
N ASN A 213 -15.19 -38.81 -4.28
CA ASN A 213 -16.58 -39.27 -4.43
C ASN A 213 -16.94 -39.67 -5.88
N LYS A 214 -16.32 -39.05 -6.89
CA LYS A 214 -16.50 -39.45 -8.31
C LYS A 214 -15.80 -40.77 -8.63
N THR A 215 -14.66 -41.05 -7.99
CA THR A 215 -13.86 -42.25 -8.23
C THR A 215 -14.46 -43.50 -7.59
N VAL A 216 -15.20 -43.37 -6.49
CA VAL A 216 -15.88 -44.49 -5.80
C VAL A 216 -17.19 -44.92 -6.48
N LYS A 217 -17.76 -44.07 -7.35
CA LYS A 217 -19.03 -44.32 -8.06
C LYS A 217 -18.88 -44.74 -9.53
N GLY A 218 -17.65 -44.88 -10.03
CA GLY A 218 -17.33 -45.38 -11.38
C GLY A 218 -16.74 -46.77 -11.33
#